data_AF-A0A7J8AQ01-F1
#
_entry.id   AF-A0A7J8AQ01-F1
#
_cell.length_a   1.000
_cell.length_b   1.000
_cell.length_c   1.000
_cell.angle_alpha   90.00
_cell.angle_beta   90.00
_cell.angle_gamma   90.00
#
_symmetry.space_group_name_H-M   'P 1'
#
loop_
_entity.id
_entity.type
_entity.pdbx_description
1 polymer ?
#
loop_
_entity_poly.entity_id
_entity_poly.type
_entity_poly.pdbx_seq_one_letter_code
_entity_poly.pdbx_strand_id
1 'polypeptide(L)'
;MAKPCGVRLSGEARKQVDVFRQNLFQEAEEFLYSFLPQKIMHLNQLLQEDSLNVADLTSLRASLDIPIPDPPPKDDEMETDKQEKKEVPKCGFLPGNEKLLALLALVKPEVWTLKEKCILVRAFFQAELYHIISSNLEKIVNPKGEEKPSMY
;
A
#
# COMPACT_ATOMS: atom_id res chain seq x y z
N MET A 1 -40.87 11.18 -21.95
CA MET A 1 -40.84 9.73 -21.65
C MET A 1 -39.42 9.23 -21.91
N ALA A 2 -38.71 8.74 -20.91
CA ALA A 2 -37.37 8.18 -21.10
C ALA A 2 -37.50 6.81 -21.78
N LYS A 3 -36.83 6.61 -22.93
CA LYS A 3 -36.74 5.28 -23.57
C LYS A 3 -36.04 4.33 -22.59
N PRO A 4 -36.59 3.14 -22.30
CA PRO A 4 -35.89 2.17 -21.46
C PRO A 4 -34.60 1.76 -22.19
N CYS A 5 -33.46 2.13 -21.60
CA CYS A 5 -32.16 1.73 -22.11
C CYS A 5 -31.88 0.29 -21.65
N GLY A 6 -32.36 -0.68 -22.42
CA GLY A 6 -32.07 -2.09 -22.18
C GLY A 6 -30.69 -2.45 -22.75
N VAL A 7 -29.68 -2.57 -21.89
CA VAL A 7 -28.37 -3.09 -22.30
C VAL A 7 -28.49 -4.61 -22.47
N ARG A 8 -28.43 -5.10 -23.71
CA ARG A 8 -28.30 -6.53 -24.01
C ARG A 8 -26.82 -6.92 -24.03
N LEU A 9 -26.41 -7.74 -23.07
CA LEU A 9 -25.07 -8.35 -23.04
C LEU A 9 -25.05 -9.58 -23.95
N SER A 10 -23.95 -9.77 -24.68
CA SER A 10 -23.71 -11.01 -25.43
C SER A 10 -23.46 -12.17 -24.46
N GLY A 11 -23.74 -13.40 -24.90
CA GLY A 11 -23.45 -14.60 -24.09
C GLY A 11 -21.96 -14.74 -23.77
N GLU A 12 -21.08 -14.33 -24.69
CA GLU A 12 -19.63 -14.35 -24.49
C GLU A 12 -19.17 -13.36 -23.41
N ALA A 13 -19.67 -12.11 -23.44
CA ALA A 13 -19.35 -11.12 -22.42
C ALA A 13 -19.79 -11.57 -21.02
N ARG A 14 -20.94 -12.26 -20.93
CA ARG A 14 -21.43 -12.82 -19.65
C ARG A 14 -20.49 -13.90 -19.12
N LYS A 15 -20.07 -14.83 -19.99
CA LYS A 15 -19.12 -15.90 -19.61
C LYS A 15 -17.79 -15.34 -19.09
N GLN A 16 -17.25 -14.31 -19.74
CA GLN A 16 -15.99 -13.69 -19.31
C GLN A 16 -16.10 -13.10 -17.89
N VAL A 17 -17.20 -12.41 -17.59
CA VAL A 17 -17.46 -11.87 -16.25
C VAL A 17 -17.69 -12.99 -15.23
N ASP A 18 -18.38 -14.07 -15.60
CA ASP A 18 -18.61 -15.21 -14.71
C ASP A 18 -17.29 -15.91 -14.35
N VAL A 19 -16.39 -16.11 -15.32
CA VAL A 19 -15.05 -16.68 -15.08
C VAL A 19 -14.24 -15.77 -14.16
N PHE A 20 -14.23 -14.46 -14.42
CA PHE A 20 -13.56 -13.50 -13.54
C PHE A 20 -14.11 -13.57 -12.11
N ARG A 21 -15.44 -13.62 -11.95
CA ARG A 21 -16.08 -13.73 -10.63
C ARG A 21 -15.66 -15.01 -9.92
N GLN A 22 -15.68 -16.16 -10.59
CA GLN A 22 -15.27 -17.43 -10.00
C GLN A 22 -13.81 -17.39 -9.53
N ASN A 23 -12.90 -16.85 -10.36
CA ASN A 23 -11.50 -16.70 -9.99
C ASN A 23 -11.31 -15.78 -8.77
N LEU A 24 -12.02 -14.65 -8.75
CA LEU A 24 -11.98 -13.70 -7.64
C LEU A 24 -12.45 -14.32 -6.32
N PHE A 25 -13.48 -15.18 -6.37
CA PHE A 25 -13.99 -15.90 -5.19
C PHE A 25 -12.98 -16.92 -4.69
N GLN A 26 -12.44 -17.73 -5.61
CA GLN A 26 -11.42 -18.71 -5.27
C GLN A 26 -10.20 -18.05 -4.61
N GLU A 27 -9.72 -16.94 -5.18
CA GLU A 27 -8.56 -16.22 -4.65
C GLU A 27 -8.87 -15.54 -3.30
N ALA A 28 -10.11 -15.09 -3.07
CA ALA A 28 -10.54 -14.57 -1.78
C ALA A 28 -10.64 -15.65 -0.70
N GLU A 29 -11.13 -16.85 -1.04
CA GLU A 29 -11.13 -17.99 -0.13
C GLU A 29 -9.71 -18.41 0.22
N GLU A 30 -8.83 -18.58 -0.77
CA GLU A 30 -7.41 -18.88 -0.54
C GLU A 30 -6.73 -17.81 0.31
N PHE A 31 -7.08 -16.55 0.10
CA PHE A 31 -6.59 -15.45 0.92
C PHE A 31 -6.97 -15.63 2.39
N LEU A 32 -8.24 -15.93 2.69
CA LEU A 32 -8.73 -16.05 4.06
C LEU A 32 -8.27 -17.33 4.76
N TYR A 33 -8.30 -18.46 4.07
CA TYR A 33 -8.05 -19.77 4.68
C TYR A 33 -6.56 -20.14 4.76
N SER A 34 -5.76 -19.70 3.79
CA SER A 34 -4.34 -20.07 3.73
C SER A 34 -3.45 -18.84 3.94
N PHE A 35 -3.58 -17.85 3.06
CA PHE A 35 -2.61 -16.75 3.00
C PHE A 35 -2.58 -15.92 4.29
N LEU A 36 -3.73 -15.47 4.78
CA LEU A 36 -3.80 -14.57 5.93
C LEU A 36 -3.28 -15.22 7.22
N PRO A 37 -3.69 -16.45 7.61
CA PRO A 37 -3.11 -17.14 8.76
C PRO A 37 -1.58 -17.33 8.64
N GLN A 38 -1.11 -17.75 7.47
CA GLN A 38 0.34 -17.91 7.22
C GLN A 38 1.08 -16.58 7.33
N LYS A 39 0.50 -15.50 6.79
CA LYS A 39 1.10 -14.16 6.83
C LYS A 39 1.18 -13.61 8.25
N ILE A 40 0.18 -13.86 9.08
CA ILE A 40 0.21 -13.51 10.51
C ILE A 40 1.37 -14.22 11.21
N MET A 41 1.53 -15.53 11.01
CA MET A 41 2.63 -16.29 11.61
C MET A 41 3.99 -15.76 11.15
N HIS A 42 4.14 -15.53 9.84
CA HIS A 42 5.37 -15.01 9.25
C HIS A 42 5.73 -13.61 9.79
N LEU A 43 4.78 -12.69 9.83
CA LEU A 43 5.01 -11.34 10.37
C LEU A 43 5.31 -11.37 11.87
N ASN A 44 4.68 -12.28 12.62
CA ASN A 44 5.00 -12.46 14.03
C ASN A 44 6.44 -12.95 14.24
N GLN A 45 6.92 -13.87 13.39
CA GLN A 45 8.32 -14.31 13.38
C GLN A 45 9.27 -13.18 13.00
N LEU A 46 8.93 -12.40 11.97
CA LEU A 46 9.72 -11.25 11.54
C LEU A 46 9.88 -10.24 12.68
N LEU A 47 8.82 -9.99 13.45
CA LEU A 47 8.87 -9.11 14.62
C LEU A 47 9.78 -9.62 15.75
N GLN A 48 10.21 -10.89 15.74
CA GLN A 48 11.19 -11.42 16.71
C GLN A 48 12.64 -11.23 16.26
N GLU A 49 12.89 -10.79 15.03
CA GLU A 49 14.25 -10.59 14.51
C GLU A 49 14.96 -9.46 15.28
N ASP A 50 16.24 -9.64 15.59
CA ASP A 50 17.06 -8.65 16.31
C ASP A 50 17.11 -7.30 15.58
N SER A 51 17.01 -7.35 14.25
CA SER A 51 17.01 -6.17 13.37
C SER A 51 15.82 -5.22 13.64
N LEU A 52 14.68 -5.75 14.10
CA LEU A 52 13.49 -4.97 14.48
C LEU A 52 13.40 -4.72 15.98
N ASN A 53 14.23 -5.38 16.79
CA ASN A 53 14.23 -5.30 18.27
C ASN A 53 15.46 -4.56 18.81
N VAL A 54 15.81 -3.42 18.20
CA VAL A 54 16.96 -2.62 18.62
C VAL A 54 16.66 -1.86 19.92
N ALA A 55 17.27 -2.28 21.03
CA ALA A 55 17.08 -1.65 22.34
C ALA A 55 17.69 -0.23 22.43
N ASP A 56 18.84 -0.01 21.80
CA ASP A 56 19.52 1.28 21.77
C ASP A 56 19.58 1.83 20.33
N LEU A 57 18.80 2.88 20.08
CA LEU A 57 18.71 3.52 18.77
C LEU A 57 20.00 4.25 18.36
N THR A 58 20.91 4.55 19.29
CA THR A 58 22.21 5.14 18.92
C THR A 58 23.04 4.16 18.08
N SER A 59 22.80 2.86 18.22
CA SER A 59 23.43 1.82 17.38
C SER A 59 23.03 1.90 15.91
N LEU A 60 21.91 2.57 15.58
CA LEU A 60 21.47 2.80 14.20
C LEU A 60 22.19 3.98 13.55
N ARG A 61 22.98 4.77 14.29
CA ARG A 61 23.70 5.91 13.74
C ARG A 61 24.72 5.45 12.69
N ALA A 62 24.55 5.93 11.47
CA ALA A 62 25.56 5.80 10.41
C ALA A 62 26.63 6.88 10.57
N SER A 63 27.86 6.61 10.10
CA SER A 63 28.93 7.61 10.08
C SER A 63 28.54 8.76 9.15
N LEU A 64 28.77 9.99 9.62
CA LEU A 64 28.47 11.21 8.87
C LEU A 64 29.75 12.03 8.79
N ASP A 65 30.55 11.73 7.78
CA ASP A 65 31.89 12.30 7.59
C ASP A 65 31.80 13.63 6.82
N ILE A 66 30.99 14.55 7.35
CA ILE A 66 30.90 15.93 6.84
C ILE A 66 32.00 16.76 7.52
N PRO A 67 32.88 17.41 6.76
CA PRO A 67 33.89 18.27 7.34
C PRO A 67 33.24 19.48 8.03
N ILE A 68 33.57 19.68 9.32
CA ILE A 68 33.08 20.80 10.12
C ILE A 68 34.02 21.99 9.91
N PRO A 69 33.52 23.16 9.43
CA PRO A 69 34.36 24.35 9.27
C PRO A 69 34.89 24.85 10.61
N ASP A 70 36.15 25.28 10.64
CA ASP A 70 36.73 25.92 11.83
C ASP A 70 35.97 27.21 12.18
N PRO A 71 35.80 27.52 13.47
CA PRO A 71 35.23 28.79 13.88
C PRO A 71 36.08 29.96 13.36
N PRO A 72 35.45 31.09 12.98
CA PRO A 72 36.20 32.26 12.56
C PRO A 72 37.12 32.74 13.68
N PRO A 73 38.32 33.27 13.35
CA PRO A 73 39.19 33.87 14.36
C PRO A 73 38.44 35.01 15.07
N LYS A 74 38.63 35.13 16.39
CA LYS A 74 38.11 36.28 17.15
C LYS A 74 38.87 37.52 16.70
N ASP A 75 38.13 38.56 16.32
CA ASP A 75 38.67 39.88 16.00
C ASP A 75 39.38 40.48 17.22
N ASP A 76 40.67 40.19 17.37
CA ASP A 76 41.60 41.06 18.07
C ASP A 76 42.59 41.57 17.01
N GLU A 77 42.45 42.87 16.73
CA GLU A 77 43.28 43.73 15.87
C GLU A 77 43.03 43.64 14.35
N MET A 78 42.36 44.67 13.83
CA MET A 78 42.31 44.96 12.40
C MET A 78 43.72 45.27 11.89
N GLU A 79 44.31 44.36 11.14
CA GLU A 79 45.33 44.70 10.15
C GLU A 79 44.94 44.04 8.81
N THR A 80 44.78 44.90 7.81
CA THR A 80 44.42 44.55 6.44
C THR A 80 45.58 43.86 5.76
N ASP A 81 45.54 42.53 5.59
CA ASP A 81 46.17 41.90 4.42
C ASP A 81 45.55 40.52 4.08
N LYS A 82 45.35 40.32 2.77
CA LYS A 82 44.89 39.11 2.06
C LYS A 82 43.87 38.20 2.76
N GLN A 83 42.60 38.38 2.41
CA GLN A 83 41.58 37.33 2.49
C GLN A 83 41.97 36.14 1.59
N GLU A 84 42.80 35.23 2.09
CA GLU A 84 42.79 33.85 1.61
C GLU A 84 41.39 33.29 1.90
N LYS A 85 40.57 33.14 0.86
CA LYS A 85 39.34 32.35 0.94
C LYS A 85 39.75 30.95 1.40
N LYS A 86 39.62 30.64 2.70
CA LYS A 86 39.70 29.26 3.21
C LYS A 86 38.74 28.44 2.35
N GLU A 87 39.28 27.58 1.49
CA GLU A 87 38.47 26.71 0.65
C GLU A 87 37.59 25.85 1.56
N VAL A 88 36.27 25.95 1.39
CA VAL A 88 35.33 25.13 2.14
C VAL A 88 35.66 23.67 1.83
N PRO A 89 35.96 22.82 2.83
CA PRO A 89 36.33 21.44 2.59
C PRO A 89 35.21 20.73 1.80
N LYS A 90 35.57 20.12 0.66
CA LYS A 90 34.59 19.41 -0.15
C LYS A 90 34.15 18.14 0.57
N CYS A 91 32.84 18.00 0.76
CA CYS A 91 32.25 16.80 1.35
C CYS A 91 32.44 15.59 0.41
N GLY A 92 32.81 14.43 0.98
CA GLY A 92 32.96 13.18 0.26
C GLY A 92 31.61 12.50 -0.06
N PHE A 93 31.67 11.27 -0.56
CA PHE A 93 30.48 10.43 -0.72
C PHE A 93 29.92 10.03 0.65
N LEU A 94 28.63 10.30 0.87
CA LEU A 94 27.92 9.91 2.09
C LEU A 94 27.00 8.73 1.78
N PRO A 95 27.36 7.49 2.17
CA PRO A 95 26.49 6.33 1.95
C PRO A 95 25.20 6.44 2.77
N GLY A 96 24.16 5.75 2.29
CA GLY A 96 22.92 5.59 3.05
C GLY A 96 23.11 4.72 4.28
N ASN A 97 22.11 4.73 5.19
CA ASN A 97 22.15 3.88 6.36
C ASN A 97 21.82 2.42 5.98
N GLU A 98 22.86 1.59 5.86
CA GLU A 98 22.74 0.18 5.45
C GLU A 98 21.79 -0.63 6.34
N LYS A 99 21.74 -0.37 7.65
CA LYS A 99 20.83 -1.07 8.57
C LYS A 99 19.37 -0.77 8.24
N LEU A 100 19.06 0.51 7.97
CA LEU A 100 17.71 0.92 7.58
C LEU A 100 17.38 0.45 6.16
N LEU A 101 18.35 0.43 5.25
CA LEU A 101 18.14 -0.09 3.89
C LEU A 101 17.79 -1.59 3.91
N ALA A 102 18.45 -2.38 4.75
CA ALA A 102 18.14 -3.79 4.95
C ALA A 102 16.72 -3.98 5.53
N LEU A 103 16.36 -3.24 6.59
CA LEU A 103 15.00 -3.28 7.14
C LEU A 103 13.94 -2.86 6.12
N LEU A 104 14.23 -1.83 5.33
CA LEU A 104 13.32 -1.35 4.29
C LEU A 104 13.11 -2.41 3.20
N ALA A 105 14.12 -3.20 2.87
CA ALA A 105 14.00 -4.31 1.93
C ALA A 105 13.06 -5.41 2.45
N LEU A 106 13.00 -5.61 3.77
CA LEU A 106 12.07 -6.56 4.40
C LEU A 106 10.64 -6.01 4.47
N VAL A 107 10.47 -4.74 4.86
CA VAL A 107 9.13 -4.16 5.11
C VAL A 107 8.40 -3.77 3.82
N LYS A 108 9.11 -3.30 2.79
CA LYS A 108 8.50 -2.89 1.51
C LYS A 108 7.60 -3.97 0.88
N PRO A 109 8.06 -5.21 0.65
CA PRO A 109 7.22 -6.23 0.01
C PRO A 109 5.97 -6.55 0.82
N GLU A 110 6.05 -6.50 2.16
CA GLU A 110 4.92 -6.72 3.05
C GLU A 110 3.80 -5.69 2.84
N VAL A 111 4.17 -4.42 2.72
CA VAL A 111 3.23 -3.31 2.45
C VAL A 111 2.60 -3.46 1.07
N TRP A 112 3.39 -3.78 0.04
CA TRP A 112 2.88 -3.97 -1.32
C TRP A 112 1.91 -5.15 -1.40
N THR A 113 2.29 -6.27 -0.79
CA THR A 113 1.46 -7.47 -0.77
C THR A 113 0.12 -7.21 -0.08
N LEU A 114 0.14 -6.52 1.08
CA LEU A 114 -1.10 -6.17 1.78
C LEU A 114 -1.99 -5.27 0.93
N LYS A 115 -1.41 -4.28 0.24
CA LYS A 115 -2.15 -3.39 -0.66
C LYS A 115 -2.88 -4.17 -1.76
N GLU A 116 -2.20 -5.12 -2.40
CA GLU A 116 -2.79 -5.98 -3.43
C GLU A 116 -3.94 -6.82 -2.87
N LYS A 117 -3.73 -7.47 -1.72
CA LYS A 117 -4.79 -8.27 -1.08
C LYS A 117 -5.97 -7.43 -0.60
N CYS A 118 -5.76 -6.19 -0.16
CA CYS A 118 -6.86 -5.26 0.15
C CYS A 118 -7.69 -4.90 -1.10
N ILE A 119 -7.05 -4.74 -2.26
CA ILE A 119 -7.75 -4.49 -3.53
C ILE A 119 -8.60 -5.71 -3.90
N LEU A 120 -8.03 -6.92 -3.78
CA LEU A 120 -8.73 -8.18 -4.01
C LEU A 120 -9.99 -8.31 -3.14
N VAL A 121 -9.83 -8.17 -1.82
CA VAL A 121 -10.94 -8.29 -0.87
C VAL A 121 -12.02 -7.24 -1.15
N ARG A 122 -11.63 -6.01 -1.50
CA ARG A 122 -12.58 -4.96 -1.90
C ARG A 122 -13.35 -5.34 -3.15
N ALA A 123 -12.67 -5.83 -4.17
CA ALA A 123 -13.30 -6.27 -5.42
C ALA A 123 -14.26 -7.43 -5.18
N PHE A 124 -13.86 -8.39 -4.35
CA PHE A 124 -14.70 -9.53 -3.94
C PHE A 124 -16.00 -9.07 -3.28
N PHE A 125 -15.92 -8.22 -2.25
CA PHE A 125 -17.12 -7.69 -1.59
C PHE A 125 -18.00 -6.87 -2.53
N GLN A 126 -17.41 -6.06 -3.40
CA GLN A 126 -18.17 -5.28 -4.37
C GLN A 126 -18.92 -6.16 -5.38
N ALA A 127 -18.26 -7.21 -5.88
CA ALA A 127 -18.87 -8.17 -6.79
C ALA A 127 -20.02 -8.94 -6.13
N GLU A 128 -19.82 -9.40 -4.89
CA GLU A 128 -20.83 -10.18 -4.18
C GLU A 128 -22.02 -9.33 -3.76
N LEU A 129 -21.79 -8.11 -3.27
CA LEU A 129 -22.87 -7.18 -2.97
C LEU A 129 -23.70 -6.85 -4.21
N TYR A 130 -23.05 -6.60 -5.35
CA TYR A 130 -23.75 -6.35 -6.61
C TYR A 130 -24.57 -7.56 -7.05
N HIS A 131 -24.00 -8.77 -6.94
CA HIS A 131 -24.70 -10.01 -7.24
C HIS A 131 -25.95 -10.18 -6.36
N ILE A 132 -25.83 -10.01 -5.04
CA ILE A 132 -26.96 -10.12 -4.11
C ILE A 132 -28.06 -9.11 -4.44
N ILE A 133 -27.71 -7.85 -4.68
CA ILE A 133 -28.68 -6.79 -5.01
C ILE A 133 -29.35 -7.08 -6.35
N SER A 134 -28.60 -7.43 -7.38
CA SER A 134 -29.13 -7.70 -8.72
C SER A 134 -30.06 -8.92 -8.73
N SER A 135 -29.67 -10.00 -8.04
CA SER A 135 -30.47 -11.23 -7.91
C SER A 135 -31.75 -11.05 -7.10
N ASN A 136 -31.83 -10.02 -6.25
CA ASN A 136 -33.02 -9.69 -5.45
C ASN A 136 -33.70 -8.39 -5.88
N LEU A 137 -33.33 -7.82 -7.03
CA LEU A 137 -33.75 -6.47 -7.43
C LEU A 137 -35.27 -6.31 -7.47
N GLU A 138 -36.01 -7.31 -7.99
CA GLU A 138 -37.48 -7.28 -8.04
C GLU A 138 -38.11 -7.25 -6.65
N LYS A 139 -37.56 -8.01 -5.69
CA LYS A 139 -38.02 -8.03 -4.29
C LYS A 139 -37.70 -6.73 -3.58
N ILE A 140 -36.57 -6.10 -3.92
CA ILE A 140 -36.12 -4.83 -3.35
C ILE A 140 -36.96 -3.67 -3.89
N VAL A 141 -37.28 -3.67 -5.19
CA VAL A 141 -38.03 -2.59 -5.85
C VAL A 141 -39.54 -2.74 -5.66
N ASN A 142 -40.07 -3.95 -5.49
CA ASN A 142 -41.49 -4.19 -5.20
C ASN A 142 -41.68 -5.06 -3.93
N PRO A 143 -41.44 -4.51 -2.73
CA PRO A 143 -41.46 -5.26 -1.48
C PRO A 143 -42.87 -5.71 -1.04
N LYS A 144 -43.95 -5.22 -1.67
CA LYS A 144 -45.34 -5.51 -1.28
C LYS A 144 -46.12 -6.37 -2.27
N GLY A 145 -45.52 -6.83 -3.36
CA GLY A 145 -46.21 -7.71 -4.32
C GLY A 145 -47.52 -7.10 -4.83
N GLU A 146 -47.55 -5.79 -5.08
CA GLU A 146 -48.68 -5.20 -5.79
C GLU A 146 -48.61 -5.71 -7.24
N GLU A 147 -49.43 -6.71 -7.54
CA GLU A 147 -49.80 -7.03 -8.92
C GLU A 147 -50.39 -5.74 -9.50
N LYS A 148 -49.74 -5.20 -10.53
CA LYS A 148 -50.35 -4.11 -11.30
C LYS A 148 -51.72 -4.61 -11.76
N PRO A 149 -52.83 -3.91 -11.45
CA PRO A 149 -54.13 -4.34 -11.94
C PRO A 149 -54.06 -4.36 -13.46
N SER A 150 -54.35 -5.53 -14.04
CA SER A 150 -54.52 -5.70 -15.48
C SER A 150 -55.64 -4.75 -15.92
N MET A 151 -55.27 -3.61 -16.51
CA MET A 151 -56.22 -2.75 -17.22
C MET A 151 -56.35 -3.27 -18.65
N TYR A 152 -56.90 -4.47 -18.79
CA TYR A 152 -57.50 -5.02 -20.01
C TYR A 152 -58.52 -6.08 -19.61
#